data_AF-A0A444ZYJ9-F1
#
_entry.id   AF-A0A444ZYJ9-F1
#
_cell.length_a   1.000
_cell.length_b   1.000
_cell.length_c   1.000
_cell.angle_alpha   90.00
_cell.angle_beta   90.00
_cell.angle_gamma   90.00
#
_symmetry.space_group_name_H-M   'P 1'
#
loop_
_entity.id
_entity.type
_entity.pdbx_description
1 polymer ?
#
loop_
_entity_poly.entity_id
_entity_poly.type
_entity_poly.pdbx_seq_one_letter_code
_entity_poly.pdbx_strand_id
1 'polypeptide(L)'
;MSSPQDSIMDKEEAKAEKEKDMMSVSSENELLTCHAKFEAFPFFKTPRFLKGAKITLRLVTIVTTFIAMLCMLTSHQSTTMLGTPLDARYSYSPAFRFFVYANAVACFFIFLSLLATIVFYLRGACPTNKCSYLFFLNDMMMLTMEIGGCAAATAIGEVGLHGNSHAGWGSICGYYGKFCDRVTISLVFSYVSIVSLFILTVISSMNFKENPL
;
A
#
# COMPACT_ATOMS: atom_id res chain seq x y z
N MET A 1 47.19 32.56 16.55
CA MET A 1 46.66 32.97 15.23
C MET A 1 45.64 31.90 14.83
N SER A 2 44.39 32.03 15.28
CA SER A 2 43.30 31.11 14.92
C SER A 2 42.40 31.85 13.92
N SER A 3 42.11 31.20 12.79
CA SER A 3 41.52 31.82 11.60
C SER A 3 40.01 32.10 11.77
N PRO A 4 39.48 33.17 11.17
CA PRO A 4 38.05 33.55 11.28
C PRO A 4 37.03 32.50 10.79
N GLN A 5 37.44 31.42 10.12
CA GLN A 5 36.57 30.38 9.55
C GLN A 5 36.05 29.36 10.57
N ASP A 6 36.76 29.09 11.67
CA ASP A 6 36.32 28.10 12.67
C ASP A 6 35.04 28.56 13.39
N SER A 7 34.94 29.86 13.68
CA SER A 7 33.78 30.45 14.38
C SER A 7 32.47 30.48 13.58
N ILE A 8 32.55 30.27 12.26
CA ILE A 8 31.39 30.29 11.34
C ILE A 8 30.80 28.89 11.23
N MET A 9 31.65 27.86 11.21
CA MET A 9 31.25 26.46 11.12
C MET A 9 30.49 26.00 12.38
N ASP A 10 30.93 26.44 13.58
CA ASP A 10 30.22 26.16 14.85
C ASP A 10 28.82 26.78 14.89
N LYS A 11 28.62 27.95 14.25
CA LYS A 11 27.30 28.61 14.18
C LYS A 11 26.36 27.93 13.20
N GLU A 12 26.86 27.32 12.14
CA GLU A 12 26.05 26.57 11.18
C GLU A 12 25.62 25.21 11.75
N GLU A 13 26.48 24.52 12.52
CA GLU A 13 26.11 23.28 13.20
C GLU A 13 25.01 23.52 14.26
N ALA A 14 25.14 24.57 15.07
CA ALA A 14 24.12 24.93 16.06
C ALA A 14 22.77 25.31 15.42
N LYS A 15 22.80 25.89 14.21
CA LYS A 15 21.58 26.20 13.44
C LYS A 15 20.93 24.95 12.87
N ALA A 16 21.73 24.00 12.38
CA ALA A 16 21.26 22.73 11.84
C ALA A 16 20.67 21.81 12.92
N GLU A 17 21.24 21.82 14.13
CA GLU A 17 20.70 21.06 15.27
C GLU A 17 19.34 21.61 15.71
N LYS A 18 19.20 22.93 15.78
CA LYS A 18 17.94 23.61 16.13
C LYS A 18 16.83 23.37 15.10
N GLU A 19 17.18 23.25 13.81
CA GLU A 19 16.22 22.94 12.74
C GLU A 19 15.77 21.47 12.78
N LYS A 20 16.69 20.54 13.11
CA LYS A 20 16.38 19.13 13.34
C LYS A 20 15.45 18.93 14.54
N ASP A 21 15.68 19.65 15.64
CA ASP A 21 14.83 19.60 16.83
C ASP A 21 13.42 20.16 16.58
N MET A 22 13.30 21.21 15.77
CA MET A 22 11.98 21.75 15.41
C MET A 22 11.19 20.79 14.50
N MET A 23 11.88 20.05 13.64
CA MET A 23 11.27 19.08 12.72
C MET A 23 10.87 17.77 13.44
N SER A 24 11.63 17.34 14.45
CA SER A 24 11.26 16.18 15.29
C SER A 24 10.01 16.47 16.14
N VAL A 25 9.94 17.65 16.79
CA VAL A 25 8.77 18.06 17.60
C VAL A 25 7.50 18.22 16.75
N SER A 26 7.60 18.71 15.50
CA SER A 26 6.47 18.76 14.57
C SER A 26 5.98 17.37 14.18
N SER A 27 6.90 16.40 14.00
CA SER A 27 6.54 15.02 13.68
C SER A 27 5.88 14.32 14.86
N GLU A 28 6.33 14.53 16.11
CA GLU A 28 5.74 13.92 17.32
C GLU A 28 4.34 14.47 17.62
N ASN A 29 4.13 15.78 17.46
CA ASN A 29 2.82 16.41 17.65
C ASN A 29 1.81 15.96 16.57
N GLU A 30 2.22 15.87 15.32
CA GLU A 30 1.40 15.31 14.24
C GLU A 30 1.07 13.83 14.51
N LEU A 31 2.04 13.04 15.00
CA LEU A 31 1.84 11.63 15.37
C LEU A 31 0.82 11.45 16.49
N LEU A 32 0.91 12.25 17.56
CA LEU A 32 -0.03 12.25 18.70
C LEU A 32 -1.44 12.70 18.28
N THR A 33 -1.54 13.70 17.41
CA THR A 33 -2.83 14.22 16.92
C THR A 33 -3.50 13.23 15.96
N CYS A 34 -2.71 12.53 15.14
CA CYS A 34 -3.17 11.46 14.26
C CYS A 34 -3.63 10.24 15.08
N HIS A 35 -2.91 9.88 16.14
CA HIS A 35 -3.28 8.80 17.07
C HIS A 35 -4.63 9.09 17.78
N ALA A 36 -4.85 10.34 18.19
CA ALA A 36 -6.11 10.75 18.83
C ALA A 36 -7.31 10.78 17.86
N LYS A 37 -7.11 11.20 16.61
CA LYS A 37 -8.16 11.16 15.57
C LYS A 37 -8.49 9.73 15.12
N PHE A 38 -7.50 8.84 15.13
CA PHE A 38 -7.68 7.44 14.74
C PHE A 38 -8.52 6.65 15.76
N GLU A 39 -8.32 6.89 17.06
CA GLU A 39 -9.13 6.29 18.14
C GLU A 39 -10.60 6.77 18.14
N ALA A 40 -10.91 7.89 17.45
CA ALA A 40 -12.25 8.48 17.42
C ALA A 40 -13.20 7.89 16.35
N PHE A 41 -12.79 6.90 15.55
CA PHE A 41 -13.67 6.27 14.56
C PHE A 41 -14.64 5.27 15.22
N PRO A 42 -15.95 5.56 15.31
CA PRO A 42 -16.92 4.76 16.06
C PRO A 42 -17.38 3.49 15.32
N PHE A 43 -16.72 3.09 14.23
CA PHE A 43 -17.21 2.04 13.31
C PHE A 43 -17.24 0.63 13.93
N PHE A 44 -16.56 0.39 15.05
CA PHE A 44 -16.20 -0.97 15.49
C PHE A 44 -16.94 -1.56 16.70
N LYS A 45 -17.94 -0.88 17.26
CA LYS A 45 -18.48 -1.19 18.60
C LYS A 45 -19.32 -2.47 18.76
N THR A 46 -19.42 -3.40 17.80
CA THR A 46 -20.31 -4.59 17.96
C THR A 46 -19.59 -5.94 17.76
N PRO A 47 -19.50 -6.82 18.78
CA PRO A 47 -18.65 -8.01 18.77
C PRO A 47 -19.05 -9.10 17.75
N ARG A 48 -20.34 -9.18 17.37
CA ARG A 48 -20.80 -10.10 16.31
C ARG A 48 -20.60 -9.52 14.91
N PHE A 49 -20.81 -8.21 14.76
CA PHE A 49 -20.63 -7.51 13.49
C PHE A 49 -19.13 -7.47 13.10
N LEU A 50 -18.25 -7.31 14.08
CA LEU A 50 -16.79 -7.35 13.92
C LEU A 50 -16.29 -8.63 13.24
N LYS A 51 -16.81 -9.80 13.63
CA LYS A 51 -16.42 -11.09 13.03
C LYS A 51 -16.86 -11.21 11.57
N GLY A 52 -18.12 -10.86 11.29
CA GLY A 52 -18.66 -10.84 9.94
C GLY A 52 -17.93 -9.85 9.04
N ALA A 53 -17.73 -8.62 9.53
CA ALA A 53 -17.02 -7.56 8.82
C ALA A 53 -15.59 -7.96 8.44
N LYS A 54 -14.84 -8.63 9.32
CA LYS A 54 -13.49 -9.16 9.00
C LYS A 54 -13.52 -10.12 7.82
N ILE A 55 -14.49 -11.04 7.78
CA ILE A 55 -14.61 -12.02 6.68
C ILE A 55 -15.03 -11.31 5.39
N THR A 56 -16.02 -10.43 5.44
CA THR A 56 -16.50 -9.69 4.27
C THR A 56 -15.40 -8.79 3.69
N LEU A 57 -14.65 -8.07 4.53
CA LEU A 57 -13.54 -7.25 4.08
C LEU A 57 -12.44 -8.09 3.40
N ARG A 58 -12.11 -9.27 3.95
CA ARG A 58 -11.14 -10.18 3.31
C ARG A 58 -11.63 -10.67 1.95
N LEU A 59 -12.91 -11.00 1.82
CA LEU A 59 -13.50 -11.38 0.54
C LEU A 59 -13.44 -10.23 -0.48
N VAL A 60 -13.79 -9.02 -0.05
CA VAL A 60 -13.70 -7.83 -0.90
C VAL A 60 -12.27 -7.63 -1.37
N THR A 61 -11.28 -7.68 -0.47
CA THR A 61 -9.87 -7.52 -0.83
C THR A 61 -9.38 -8.58 -1.83
N ILE A 62 -9.78 -9.84 -1.67
CA ILE A 62 -9.43 -10.91 -2.64
C ILE A 62 -10.00 -10.58 -4.02
N VAL A 63 -11.28 -10.20 -4.09
CA VAL A 63 -11.93 -9.89 -5.36
C VAL A 63 -11.28 -8.68 -6.02
N THR A 64 -11.02 -7.61 -5.27
CA THR A 64 -10.43 -6.38 -5.82
C THR A 64 -8.98 -6.57 -6.26
N THR A 65 -8.14 -7.26 -5.47
CA THR A 65 -6.74 -7.59 -5.86
C THR A 65 -6.69 -8.53 -7.06
N PHE A 66 -7.61 -9.51 -7.14
CA PHE A 66 -7.70 -10.41 -8.28
C PHE A 66 -8.13 -9.68 -9.56
N ILE A 67 -9.13 -8.79 -9.47
CA ILE A 67 -9.54 -7.94 -10.59
C ILE A 67 -8.39 -7.04 -11.03
N ALA A 68 -7.69 -6.39 -10.09
CA ALA A 68 -6.52 -5.56 -10.41
C ALA A 68 -5.43 -6.37 -11.13
N MET A 69 -5.07 -7.54 -10.61
CA MET A 69 -4.12 -8.46 -11.24
C MET A 69 -4.56 -8.85 -12.65
N LEU A 70 -5.84 -9.23 -12.83
CA LEU A 70 -6.37 -9.59 -14.15
C LEU A 70 -6.39 -8.39 -15.11
N CYS A 71 -6.78 -7.20 -14.66
CA CYS A 71 -6.76 -6.00 -15.50
C CYS A 71 -5.34 -5.68 -15.98
N MET A 72 -4.32 -5.81 -15.10
CA MET A 72 -2.92 -5.65 -15.48
C MET A 72 -2.43 -6.75 -16.42
N LEU A 73 -2.76 -8.03 -16.16
CA LEU A 73 -2.35 -9.13 -17.03
C LEU A 73 -3.03 -9.08 -18.40
N THR A 74 -4.30 -8.67 -18.45
CA THR A 74 -5.04 -8.54 -19.72
C THR A 74 -4.76 -7.24 -20.45
N SER A 75 -4.00 -6.31 -19.85
CA SER A 75 -3.61 -5.05 -20.48
C SER A 75 -2.59 -5.20 -21.61
N HIS A 76 -2.25 -6.41 -22.06
CA HIS A 76 -1.36 -6.61 -23.20
C HIS A 76 -1.88 -5.89 -24.47
N GLN A 77 -1.25 -4.76 -24.80
CA GLN A 77 -1.38 -4.09 -26.09
C GLN A 77 -0.01 -4.02 -26.76
N SER A 78 0.17 -4.84 -27.80
CA SER A 78 1.29 -4.73 -28.73
C SER A 78 0.87 -3.76 -29.83
N THR A 79 1.50 -2.58 -29.93
CA THR A 79 1.30 -1.70 -31.11
C THR A 79 2.63 -1.45 -31.79
N THR A 80 2.71 -1.77 -33.08
CA THR A 80 3.89 -1.54 -33.90
C THR A 80 3.99 -0.08 -34.26
N MET A 81 4.95 0.65 -33.66
CA MET A 81 5.29 2.01 -34.08
C MET A 81 6.74 2.03 -34.58
N LEU A 82 6.93 2.54 -35.81
CA LEU A 82 8.23 2.80 -36.45
C LEU A 82 9.03 1.56 -36.92
N GLY A 83 8.39 0.55 -37.54
CA GLY A 83 9.10 -0.58 -38.17
C GLY A 83 9.84 -1.53 -37.22
N THR A 84 9.90 -1.19 -35.92
CA THR A 84 10.36 -2.02 -34.82
C THR A 84 9.18 -2.29 -33.88
N PRO A 85 8.92 -3.53 -33.43
CA PRO A 85 7.84 -3.79 -32.49
C PRO A 85 8.19 -3.20 -31.12
N LEU A 86 7.76 -1.96 -30.87
CA LEU A 86 7.74 -1.38 -29.53
C LEU A 86 6.56 -1.99 -28.75
N ASP A 87 6.80 -3.15 -28.16
CA ASP A 87 5.87 -3.78 -27.23
C ASP A 87 5.75 -2.92 -25.96
N ALA A 88 4.66 -2.18 -25.77
CA ALA A 88 4.34 -1.56 -24.48
C ALA A 88 3.81 -2.64 -23.52
N ARG A 89 4.67 -3.57 -23.11
CA ARG A 89 4.32 -4.58 -22.09
C ARG A 89 4.54 -4.02 -20.68
N TYR A 90 3.66 -4.43 -19.75
CA TYR A 90 3.87 -4.26 -18.30
C TYR A 90 5.25 -4.74 -17.82
N SER A 91 5.88 -5.65 -18.58
CA SER A 91 7.20 -6.24 -18.32
C SER A 91 8.40 -5.30 -18.54
N TYR A 92 8.22 -4.15 -19.19
CA TYR A 92 9.31 -3.21 -19.44
C TYR A 92 9.60 -2.28 -18.26
N SER A 93 8.59 -1.93 -17.46
CA SER A 93 8.80 -1.11 -16.26
C SER A 93 8.85 -2.01 -15.03
N PRO A 94 9.95 -1.98 -14.24
CA PRO A 94 10.06 -2.77 -13.03
C PRO A 94 8.97 -2.42 -11.99
N ALA A 95 8.43 -1.20 -12.02
CA ALA A 95 7.36 -0.77 -11.13
C ALA A 95 6.05 -1.54 -11.35
N PHE A 96 5.61 -1.69 -12.60
CA PHE A 96 4.39 -2.43 -12.90
C PHE A 96 4.54 -3.93 -12.64
N ARG A 97 5.73 -4.50 -12.89
CA ARG A 97 6.02 -5.89 -12.50
C ARG A 97 5.90 -6.07 -11.00
N PHE A 98 6.53 -5.20 -10.22
CA PHE A 98 6.46 -5.25 -8.76
C PHE A 98 5.02 -5.13 -8.26
N PHE A 99 4.22 -4.22 -8.82
CA PHE A 99 2.80 -4.08 -8.50
C PHE A 99 1.98 -5.36 -8.77
N VAL A 100 2.17 -6.01 -9.92
CA VAL A 100 1.49 -7.27 -10.24
C VAL A 100 1.93 -8.39 -9.30
N TYR A 101 3.23 -8.49 -9.00
CA TYR A 101 3.74 -9.46 -8.02
C TYR A 101 3.18 -9.19 -6.62
N ALA A 102 3.08 -7.93 -6.20
CA ALA A 102 2.49 -7.54 -4.93
C ALA A 102 1.02 -7.98 -4.85
N ASN A 103 0.22 -7.70 -5.87
CA ASN A 103 -1.20 -8.10 -5.91
C ASN A 103 -1.38 -9.63 -5.96
N ALA A 104 -0.50 -10.35 -6.66
CA ALA A 104 -0.53 -11.82 -6.69
C ALA A 104 -0.21 -12.43 -5.32
N VAL A 105 0.83 -11.91 -4.65
CA VAL A 105 1.25 -12.35 -3.31
C VAL A 105 0.17 -11.98 -2.28
N ALA A 106 -0.38 -10.76 -2.35
CA ALA A 106 -1.55 -10.30 -1.59
C ALA A 106 -2.71 -11.31 -1.68
N CYS A 107 -3.16 -11.59 -2.89
CA CYS A 107 -4.26 -12.51 -3.14
C CYS A 107 -4.01 -13.90 -2.53
N PHE A 108 -2.80 -14.45 -2.69
CA PHE A 108 -2.46 -15.78 -2.18
C PHE A 108 -2.50 -15.87 -0.64
N PHE A 109 -1.84 -14.96 0.07
CA PHE A 109 -1.80 -15.00 1.53
C PHE A 109 -3.13 -14.62 2.18
N ILE A 110 -3.90 -13.70 1.59
CA ILE A 110 -5.24 -13.35 2.09
C ILE A 110 -6.20 -14.51 1.89
N PHE A 111 -6.13 -15.21 0.75
CA PHE A 111 -6.90 -16.42 0.50
C PHE A 111 -6.54 -17.54 1.50
N LEU A 112 -5.24 -17.78 1.73
CA LEU A 112 -4.79 -18.75 2.72
C LEU A 112 -5.28 -18.38 4.13
N SER A 113 -5.26 -17.09 4.46
CA SER A 113 -5.74 -16.58 5.74
C SER A 113 -7.26 -16.74 5.90
N LEU A 114 -8.02 -16.55 4.83
CA LEU A 114 -9.46 -16.81 4.80
C LEU A 114 -9.75 -18.30 5.01
N LEU A 115 -9.02 -19.18 4.30
CA LEU A 115 -9.18 -20.63 4.42
C LEU A 115 -8.86 -21.11 5.85
N ALA A 116 -7.77 -20.61 6.43
CA ALA A 116 -7.42 -20.90 7.81
C ALA A 116 -8.53 -20.48 8.78
N THR A 117 -9.12 -19.29 8.59
CA THR A 117 -10.25 -18.79 9.39
C THR A 117 -11.46 -19.73 9.31
N ILE A 118 -11.81 -20.20 8.11
CA ILE A 118 -12.91 -21.14 7.87
C ILE A 118 -12.63 -22.48 8.55
N VAL A 119 -11.41 -23.01 8.43
CA VAL A 119 -11.01 -24.27 9.08
C VAL A 119 -11.08 -24.18 10.60
N PHE A 120 -10.64 -23.08 11.20
CA PHE A 120 -10.78 -22.86 12.65
C PHE A 120 -12.24 -22.83 13.09
N TYR A 121 -13.11 -22.18 12.29
CA TYR A 121 -14.54 -22.15 12.54
C TYR A 121 -15.18 -23.54 12.47
N LEU A 122 -14.85 -24.34 11.45
CA LEU A 122 -15.33 -25.72 11.28
C LEU A 122 -14.86 -26.65 12.40
N ARG A 123 -13.63 -26.48 12.87
CA ARG A 123 -13.06 -27.31 13.94
C ARG A 123 -13.53 -26.91 15.35
N GLY A 124 -14.28 -25.80 15.49
CA GLY A 124 -14.68 -25.27 16.79
C GLY A 124 -13.51 -24.86 17.69
N ALA A 125 -12.31 -24.75 17.12
CA ALA A 125 -11.10 -24.44 17.86
C ALA A 125 -10.99 -22.92 18.04
N CYS A 126 -10.92 -22.45 19.29
CA CYS A 126 -10.63 -21.05 19.54
C CYS A 126 -9.20 -20.73 19.05
N PRO A 127 -9.01 -19.67 18.25
CA PRO A 127 -7.68 -19.27 17.83
C PRO A 127 -6.85 -18.92 19.07
N THR A 128 -5.72 -19.59 19.23
CA THR A 128 -4.74 -19.25 20.28
C THR A 128 -4.27 -17.82 20.06
N ASN A 129 -3.90 -17.12 21.14
CA ASN A 129 -3.39 -15.74 21.09
C ASN A 129 -2.26 -15.57 20.05
N LYS A 130 -1.41 -16.60 19.89
CA LYS A 130 -0.36 -16.66 18.87
C LYS A 130 -0.90 -16.65 17.43
N CYS A 131 -1.97 -17.40 17.14
CA CYS A 131 -2.58 -17.44 15.80
C CYS A 131 -3.19 -16.08 15.42
N SER A 132 -3.88 -15.43 16.37
CA SER A 132 -4.45 -14.09 16.15
C SER A 132 -3.37 -13.04 15.86
N TYR A 133 -2.23 -13.12 16.56
CA TYR A 133 -1.07 -12.26 16.28
C TYR A 133 -0.47 -12.50 14.90
N LEU A 134 -0.35 -13.76 14.46
CA LEU A 134 0.12 -14.08 13.10
C LEU A 134 -0.79 -13.53 12.00
N PHE A 135 -2.13 -13.59 12.19
CA PHE A 135 -3.06 -12.97 11.25
C PHE A 135 -2.90 -11.45 11.18
N PHE A 136 -2.71 -10.79 12.33
CA PHE A 136 -2.46 -9.35 12.38
C PHE A 136 -1.17 -8.97 11.63
N LEU A 137 -0.08 -9.70 11.88
CA LEU A 137 1.19 -9.49 11.18
C LEU A 137 1.07 -9.73 9.68
N ASN A 138 0.38 -10.79 9.27
CA ASN A 138 0.11 -11.06 7.87
C ASN A 138 -0.64 -9.90 7.21
N ASP A 139 -1.73 -9.42 7.83
CA ASP A 139 -2.54 -8.33 7.28
C ASP A 139 -1.71 -7.03 7.12
N MET A 140 -0.82 -6.74 8.08
CA MET A 140 0.14 -5.62 8.01
C MET A 140 1.19 -5.78 6.89
N MET A 141 1.74 -6.99 6.74
CA MET A 141 2.70 -7.28 5.69
C MET A 141 2.07 -7.09 4.30
N MET A 142 0.84 -7.55 4.08
CA MET A 142 0.17 -7.38 2.79
C MET A 142 -0.17 -5.91 2.52
N LEU A 143 -0.64 -5.18 3.54
CA LEU A 143 -0.95 -3.76 3.44
C LEU A 143 0.27 -2.94 2.99
N THR A 144 1.40 -3.11 3.67
CA THR A 144 2.63 -2.36 3.37
C THR A 144 3.19 -2.72 1.99
N MET A 145 3.13 -3.99 1.60
CA MET A 145 3.55 -4.44 0.27
C MET A 145 2.69 -3.85 -0.85
N GLU A 146 1.37 -3.86 -0.71
CA GLU A 146 0.42 -3.25 -1.66
C GLU A 146 0.62 -1.75 -1.78
N ILE A 147 0.78 -1.03 -0.66
CA ILE A 147 1.06 0.42 -0.67
C ILE A 147 2.34 0.72 -1.44
N GLY A 148 3.43 -0.02 -1.18
CA GLY A 148 4.69 0.16 -1.89
C GLY A 148 4.55 -0.10 -3.40
N GLY A 149 3.82 -1.16 -3.76
CA GLY A 149 3.53 -1.49 -5.16
C GLY A 149 2.71 -0.42 -5.86
N CYS A 150 1.63 0.05 -5.23
CA CYS A 150 0.75 1.08 -5.75
C CYS A 150 1.47 2.43 -5.90
N ALA A 151 2.29 2.81 -4.91
CA ALA A 151 3.06 4.04 -4.95
C ALA A 151 4.07 4.03 -6.12
N ALA A 152 4.81 2.94 -6.31
CA ALA A 152 5.74 2.79 -7.43
C ALA A 152 5.03 2.83 -8.79
N ALA A 153 3.90 2.11 -8.91
CA ALA A 153 3.11 2.09 -10.15
C ALA A 153 2.48 3.46 -10.45
N THR A 154 2.02 4.17 -9.42
CA THR A 154 1.46 5.53 -9.57
C THR A 154 2.53 6.52 -9.98
N ALA A 155 3.73 6.46 -9.39
CA ALA A 155 4.84 7.32 -9.77
C ALA A 155 5.21 7.15 -11.26
N ILE A 156 5.31 5.91 -11.75
CA ILE A 156 5.57 5.67 -13.18
C ILE A 156 4.35 6.01 -14.04
N GLY A 157 3.13 5.78 -13.55
CA GLY A 157 1.89 6.14 -14.23
C GLY A 157 1.78 7.65 -14.50
N GLU A 158 2.13 8.48 -13.51
CA GLU A 158 2.16 9.94 -13.62
C GLU A 158 3.14 10.42 -14.68
N VAL A 159 4.36 9.88 -14.68
CA VAL A 159 5.35 10.19 -15.72
C VAL A 159 4.85 9.71 -17.09
N GLY A 160 4.12 8.60 -17.16
CA GLY A 160 3.51 8.11 -18.39
C GLY A 160 2.37 8.97 -18.93
N LEU A 161 1.60 9.62 -18.05
CA LEU A 161 0.45 10.46 -18.40
C LEU A 161 0.88 11.87 -18.82
N HIS A 162 1.67 12.54 -17.97
CA HIS A 162 2.05 13.93 -18.16
C HIS A 162 3.37 14.09 -18.94
N GLY A 163 4.24 13.07 -18.94
CA GLY A 163 5.60 13.20 -19.44
C GLY A 163 6.47 14.10 -18.55
N ASN A 164 7.76 14.18 -18.85
CA ASN A 164 8.66 15.13 -18.23
C ASN A 164 9.62 15.67 -19.30
N SER A 165 9.37 16.89 -19.76
CA SER A 165 10.19 17.57 -20.78
C SER A 165 11.63 17.79 -20.33
N HIS A 166 11.88 17.96 -19.03
CA HIS A 166 13.22 18.15 -18.48
C HIS A 166 14.05 16.86 -18.52
N ALA A 167 13.39 15.70 -18.37
CA ALA A 167 14.01 14.38 -18.48
C ALA A 167 13.95 13.78 -19.89
N GLY A 168 13.38 14.52 -20.87
CA GLY A 168 13.15 14.02 -22.24
C GLY A 168 12.08 12.92 -22.35
N TRP A 169 11.25 12.73 -21.33
CA TRP A 169 10.16 11.74 -21.33
C TRP A 169 8.90 12.32 -21.97
N GLY A 170 8.46 11.73 -23.09
CA GLY A 170 7.18 12.06 -23.72
C GLY A 170 5.99 11.35 -23.06
N SER A 171 4.78 11.91 -23.18
CA SER A 171 3.54 11.28 -22.70
C SER A 171 3.24 10.00 -23.50
N ILE A 172 3.35 8.84 -22.85
CA ILE A 172 3.06 7.54 -23.47
C ILE A 172 1.56 7.32 -23.61
N CYS A 173 0.76 7.78 -22.64
CA CYS A 173 -0.70 7.59 -22.64
C CYS A 173 -1.41 8.28 -23.82
N GLY A 174 -0.79 9.28 -24.45
CA GLY A 174 -1.32 9.90 -25.67
C GLY A 174 -1.37 8.94 -26.87
N TYR A 175 -0.49 7.94 -26.91
CA TYR A 175 -0.46 6.91 -27.96
C TYR A 175 -1.18 5.63 -27.55
N TYR A 176 -1.14 5.27 -26.26
CA TYR A 176 -1.65 4.01 -25.71
C TYR A 176 -2.82 4.22 -24.73
N GLY A 177 -3.85 4.97 -25.13
CA GLY A 177 -4.96 5.34 -24.24
C GLY A 177 -5.69 4.15 -23.60
N LYS A 178 -5.93 3.07 -24.35
CA LYS A 178 -6.61 1.86 -23.81
C LYS A 178 -5.77 1.10 -22.78
N PHE A 179 -4.45 1.12 -22.92
CA PHE A 179 -3.54 0.55 -21.92
C PHE A 179 -3.56 1.38 -20.63
N CYS A 180 -3.41 2.70 -20.75
CA CYS A 180 -3.42 3.60 -19.59
C CYS A 180 -4.76 3.58 -18.85
N ASP A 181 -5.88 3.47 -19.57
CA ASP A 181 -7.19 3.34 -18.94
C ASP A 181 -7.28 2.06 -18.09
N ARG A 182 -6.84 0.91 -18.64
CA ARG A 182 -6.79 -0.36 -17.88
C ARG A 182 -5.87 -0.30 -16.67
N VAL A 183 -4.69 0.32 -16.81
CA VAL A 183 -3.73 0.52 -15.70
C VAL A 183 -4.36 1.37 -14.60
N THR A 184 -5.02 2.47 -14.98
CA THR A 184 -5.68 3.38 -14.04
C THR A 184 -6.81 2.66 -13.29
N ILE A 185 -7.67 1.93 -14.01
CA ILE A 185 -8.73 1.11 -13.41
C ILE A 185 -8.13 0.11 -12.42
N SER A 186 -7.05 -0.59 -12.80
CA SER A 186 -6.37 -1.52 -11.91
C SER A 186 -5.83 -0.85 -10.64
N LEU A 187 -5.23 0.35 -10.76
CA LEU A 187 -4.73 1.09 -9.61
C LEU A 187 -5.87 1.44 -8.64
N VAL A 188 -7.00 1.92 -9.18
CA VAL A 188 -8.18 2.23 -8.37
C VAL A 188 -8.65 1.01 -7.57
N PHE A 189 -8.72 -0.17 -8.20
CA PHE A 189 -9.07 -1.41 -7.49
C PHE A 189 -8.07 -1.78 -6.40
N SER A 190 -6.76 -1.63 -6.63
CA SER A 190 -5.75 -1.90 -5.60
C SER A 190 -5.78 -0.86 -4.46
N TYR A 191 -6.10 0.41 -4.72
CA TYR A 191 -6.34 1.39 -3.66
C TYR A 191 -7.55 1.01 -2.78
N VAL A 192 -8.63 0.49 -3.37
CA VAL A 192 -9.77 -0.04 -2.59
C VAL A 192 -9.34 -1.23 -1.72
N SER A 193 -8.48 -2.10 -2.25
CA SER A 193 -7.87 -3.21 -1.49
C SER A 193 -7.06 -2.69 -0.29
N ILE A 194 -6.23 -1.66 -0.49
CA ILE A 194 -5.42 -1.03 0.57
C ILE A 194 -6.31 -0.47 1.68
N VAL A 195 -7.36 0.28 1.33
CA VAL A 195 -8.29 0.83 2.33
C VAL A 195 -8.97 -0.30 3.11
N SER A 196 -9.37 -1.37 2.43
CA SER A 196 -9.99 -2.54 3.08
C SER A 196 -9.03 -3.26 4.03
N LEU A 197 -7.76 -3.42 3.63
CA LEU A 197 -6.69 -4.00 4.45
C LEU A 197 -6.35 -3.11 5.65
N PHE A 198 -6.32 -1.80 5.46
CA PHE A 198 -6.09 -0.85 6.54
C PHE A 198 -7.18 -0.96 7.59
N ILE A 199 -8.45 -0.93 7.17
CA ILE A 199 -9.62 -1.14 8.04
C ILE A 199 -9.47 -2.46 8.79
N LEU A 200 -9.17 -3.57 8.09
CA LEU A 200 -8.91 -4.89 8.67
C LEU A 200 -7.87 -4.85 9.79
N THR A 201 -6.76 -4.15 9.57
CA THR A 201 -5.73 -4.05 10.59
C THR A 201 -6.19 -3.27 11.81
N VAL A 202 -6.92 -2.17 11.62
CA VAL A 202 -7.51 -1.42 12.74
C VAL A 202 -8.40 -2.35 13.57
N ILE A 203 -9.22 -3.17 12.91
CA ILE A 203 -10.08 -4.14 13.62
C ILE A 203 -9.23 -5.09 14.47
N SER A 204 -8.18 -5.63 13.86
CA SER A 204 -7.33 -6.63 14.49
C SER A 204 -6.53 -6.07 15.67
N SER A 205 -6.08 -4.81 15.61
CA SER A 205 -5.39 -4.17 16.74
C SER A 205 -6.31 -3.96 17.95
N MET A 206 -7.55 -3.51 17.74
CA MET A 206 -8.50 -3.33 18.84
C MET A 206 -8.85 -4.64 19.53
N ASN A 207 -9.02 -5.73 18.77
CA ASN A 207 -9.30 -7.05 19.33
C ASN A 207 -8.14 -7.59 20.18
N PHE A 208 -6.90 -7.15 19.94
CA PHE A 208 -5.76 -7.54 20.74
C PHE A 208 -5.74 -6.83 22.11
N LYS A 209 -6.18 -5.56 22.16
CA LYS A 209 -6.18 -4.73 23.38
C LYS A 209 -7.23 -5.16 24.42
N GLU A 210 -8.33 -5.79 23.99
CA GLU A 210 -9.40 -6.28 24.88
C GLU A 210 -9.06 -7.56 25.66
N ASN A 211 -8.00 -8.29 25.31
CA ASN A 211 -7.52 -9.46 26.08
C ASN A 211 -6.14 -9.17 26.68
N PRO A 212 -6.06 -8.38 27.76
CA PRO A 212 -4.84 -8.34 28.56
C PRO A 212 -4.66 -9.73 29.22
N LEU A 213 -3.48 -10.31 28.99
CA LEU A 213 -2.96 -11.50 29.66
C LEU A 213 -3.06 -11.38 31.19
#